data_AF-A0A382ZPD1-F1
#
_entry.id   AF-A0A382ZPD1-F1
#
_cell.length_a   1.000
_cell.length_b   1.000
_cell.length_c   1.000
_cell.angle_alpha   90.00
_cell.angle_beta   90.00
_cell.angle_gamma   90.00
#
_symmetry.space_group_name_H-M   'P 1'
#
loop_
_entity.id
_entity.type
_entity.pdbx_description
1 polymer ?
#
loop_
_entity_poly.entity_id
_entity_poly.type
_entity_poly.pdbx_seq_one_letter_code
_entity_poly.pdbx_strand_id
1 'polypeptide(L)'
;MDQDSPVKIGYSACPHDCPSTCALEVELLDQYRVGRVRGARENSYTSGVVCAKVARYAERTHHPDRLTRPMRRIGEKGSADFEPITWDDALDEVANAFLKASERHGSEAVWPYYYAGTMGLLQRDGVNRLR
;
A
#
# COMPACT_ATOMS: atom_id res chain seq x y z
N MET A 1 -34.45 -3.05 -10.43
CA MET A 1 -33.06 -2.64 -10.73
C MET A 1 -32.22 -3.87 -10.53
N ASP A 2 -31.88 -4.52 -11.63
CA ASP A 2 -31.38 -5.89 -11.74
C ASP A 2 -30.07 -6.11 -10.97
N GLN A 3 -30.07 -7.10 -10.06
CA GLN A 3 -28.92 -7.54 -9.26
C GLN A 3 -28.43 -8.95 -9.64
N ASP A 4 -28.47 -9.32 -10.93
CA ASP A 4 -28.31 -10.74 -11.32
C ASP A 4 -27.05 -11.05 -12.16
N SER A 5 -26.07 -10.16 -12.20
CA SER A 5 -24.72 -10.55 -12.65
C SER A 5 -23.87 -10.94 -11.45
N PRO A 6 -23.31 -12.16 -11.40
CA PRO A 6 -22.45 -12.56 -10.29
C PRO A 6 -21.22 -11.66 -10.23
N VAL A 7 -21.04 -10.96 -9.12
CA VAL A 7 -19.88 -10.09 -8.88
C VAL A 7 -18.61 -10.92 -8.97
N LYS A 8 -17.67 -10.52 -9.85
CA LYS A 8 -16.39 -11.21 -10.00
C LYS A 8 -15.59 -11.12 -8.70
N ILE A 9 -15.04 -12.24 -8.26
CA ILE A 9 -14.19 -12.30 -7.07
C ILE A 9 -12.71 -12.38 -7.49
N GLY A 10 -11.90 -11.51 -6.90
CA GLY A 10 -10.44 -11.59 -6.91
C GLY A 10 -9.90 -12.09 -5.58
N TYR A 11 -8.72 -12.68 -5.59
CA TYR A 11 -8.04 -13.18 -4.40
C TYR A 11 -6.84 -12.32 -4.04
N SER A 12 -6.64 -12.08 -2.75
CA SER A 12 -5.52 -11.31 -2.23
C SER A 12 -5.12 -11.81 -0.85
N ALA A 13 -4.12 -11.17 -0.24
CA ALA A 13 -3.70 -11.44 1.12
C ALA A 13 -3.69 -10.15 1.94
N CYS A 14 -3.99 -10.26 3.23
CA CYS A 14 -3.96 -9.15 4.16
C CYS A 14 -2.55 -8.56 4.25
N PRO A 15 -2.37 -7.24 4.03
CA PRO A 15 -1.05 -6.59 4.05
C PRO A 15 -0.58 -6.22 5.46
N HIS A 16 -1.38 -6.50 6.51
CA HIS A 16 -1.05 -6.08 7.87
C HIS A 16 0.02 -6.94 8.52
N ASP A 17 0.77 -6.30 9.43
CA ASP A 17 1.73 -6.94 10.33
C ASP A 17 1.01 -7.64 11.49
N CYS A 18 0.41 -8.80 11.20
CA CYS A 18 -0.34 -9.58 12.16
C CYS A 18 -0.14 -11.07 11.87
N PRO A 19 0.01 -11.93 12.90
CA PRO A 19 0.23 -13.36 12.71
C PRO A 19 -0.92 -14.06 11.98
N SER A 20 -2.12 -13.47 11.94
CA SER A 20 -3.28 -14.07 11.29
C SER A 20 -3.13 -14.28 9.78
N THR A 21 -2.28 -13.50 9.09
CA THR A 21 -1.92 -13.66 7.66
C THR A 21 -3.10 -13.98 6.73
N CYS A 22 -4.26 -13.34 6.96
CA CYS A 22 -5.53 -13.72 6.34
C CYS A 22 -5.47 -13.71 4.81
N ALA A 23 -5.90 -14.80 4.17
CA ALA A 23 -6.28 -14.79 2.76
C ALA A 23 -7.63 -14.07 2.57
N LEU A 24 -7.78 -13.35 1.46
CA LEU A 24 -8.90 -12.45 1.20
C LEU A 24 -9.61 -12.80 -0.11
N GLU A 25 -10.93 -12.71 -0.09
CA GLU A 25 -11.78 -12.58 -1.27
C GLU A 25 -12.22 -11.12 -1.40
N VAL A 26 -12.07 -10.56 -2.60
CA VAL A 26 -12.35 -9.16 -2.91
C VAL A 26 -13.33 -9.11 -4.07
N GLU A 27 -14.44 -8.42 -3.88
CA GLU A 27 -15.36 -8.13 -4.97
C GLU A 27 -14.73 -7.13 -5.96
N LEU A 28 -14.72 -7.48 -7.24
CA LEU A 28 -14.25 -6.64 -8.34
C LEU A 28 -15.48 -6.04 -9.03
N LEU A 29 -15.76 -4.76 -8.74
CA LEU A 29 -16.93 -4.07 -9.29
C LEU A 29 -16.68 -3.59 -10.72
N ASP A 30 -15.45 -3.13 -10.99
CA ASP A 30 -14.95 -2.78 -12.32
C ASP A 30 -13.41 -2.89 -12.36
N GLN A 31 -12.76 -2.38 -13.41
CA GLN A 31 -11.30 -2.46 -13.56
C GLN A 31 -10.49 -1.65 -12.53
N TYR A 32 -11.09 -0.64 -11.89
CA TYR A 32 -10.44 0.26 -10.94
C TYR A 32 -11.11 0.28 -9.56
N ARG A 33 -12.24 -0.40 -9.39
CA ARG A 33 -13.03 -0.35 -8.17
C ARG A 33 -13.26 -1.72 -7.56
N VAL A 34 -12.86 -1.84 -6.29
CA VAL A 34 -13.18 -2.98 -5.44
C VAL A 34 -14.40 -2.70 -4.57
N GLY A 35 -15.17 -3.76 -4.31
CA GLY A 35 -16.33 -3.78 -3.41
C GLY A 35 -15.96 -4.36 -2.06
N ARG A 36 -16.81 -5.25 -1.53
CA ARG A 36 -16.60 -5.86 -0.21
C ARG A 36 -15.30 -6.68 -0.17
N VAL A 37 -14.60 -6.57 0.96
CA VAL A 37 -13.45 -7.41 1.30
C VAL A 37 -13.85 -8.35 2.43
N ARG A 38 -13.64 -9.65 2.23
CA ARG A 38 -13.91 -10.70 3.23
C ARG A 38 -12.76 -11.69 3.32
N GLY A 39 -12.70 -12.46 4.40
CA GLY A 39 -11.74 -13.56 4.49
C GLY A 39 -12.11 -14.67 3.50
N ALA A 40 -11.10 -15.26 2.87
CA ALA A 40 -11.30 -16.40 1.99
C ALA A 40 -11.78 -17.60 2.79
N ARG A 41 -12.86 -18.25 2.34
CA ARG A 41 -13.46 -19.39 3.03
C ARG A 41 -12.56 -20.63 3.04
N GLU A 42 -11.76 -20.77 1.99
CA GLU A 42 -10.84 -21.91 1.82
C GLU A 42 -9.60 -21.83 2.73
N ASN A 43 -9.34 -20.68 3.35
CA ASN A 43 -8.26 -20.56 4.33
C ASN A 43 -8.69 -21.16 5.67
N SER A 44 -8.35 -22.43 5.89
CA SER A 44 -8.70 -23.17 7.12
C SER A 44 -8.21 -22.47 8.40
N TYR A 45 -7.07 -21.79 8.34
CA TYR A 45 -6.50 -21.12 9.50
C TYR A 45 -7.38 -19.98 10.03
N THR A 46 -7.95 -19.16 9.14
CA THR A 46 -8.80 -18.03 9.54
C THR A 46 -10.29 -18.31 9.36
N SER A 47 -10.66 -19.39 8.66
CA SER A 47 -12.06 -19.81 8.41
C SER A 47 -12.95 -18.67 7.90
N GLY A 48 -12.44 -17.87 6.96
CA GLY A 48 -13.13 -16.69 6.42
C GLY A 48 -13.25 -15.48 7.36
N VAL A 49 -12.75 -15.54 8.60
CA VAL A 49 -12.77 -14.43 9.55
C VAL A 49 -11.65 -13.44 9.25
N VAL A 50 -12.00 -12.16 9.26
CA VAL A 50 -11.06 -11.03 9.18
C VAL A 50 -11.43 -9.97 10.23
N CYS A 51 -10.45 -9.19 10.68
CA CYS A 51 -10.72 -8.10 11.63
C CYS A 51 -11.47 -6.93 10.98
N ALA A 52 -12.07 -6.06 11.80
CA ALA A 52 -12.81 -4.89 11.35
C ALA A 52 -11.99 -3.94 10.46
N LYS A 53 -10.66 -3.86 10.67
CA LYS A 53 -9.76 -3.05 9.84
C LYS A 53 -9.78 -3.54 8.38
N VAL A 54 -9.66 -4.86 8.20
CA VAL A 54 -9.60 -5.50 6.87
C VAL A 54 -10.96 -5.48 6.19
N ALA A 55 -12.03 -5.74 6.93
CA ALA A 55 -13.39 -5.71 6.40
C ALA A 55 -13.77 -4.34 5.77
N ARG A 56 -13.10 -3.27 6.19
CA ARG A 56 -13.31 -1.89 5.71
C ARG A 56 -12.24 -1.41 4.73
N TYR A 57 -11.43 -2.28 4.14
CA TYR A 57 -10.37 -1.86 3.20
C TYR A 57 -10.90 -1.11 1.97
N ALA A 58 -12.13 -1.41 1.54
CA ALA A 58 -12.79 -0.68 0.46
C ALA A 58 -12.96 0.82 0.81
N GLU A 59 -13.32 1.14 2.05
CA GLU A 59 -13.45 2.52 2.54
C GLU A 59 -12.10 3.24 2.45
N ARG A 60 -11.02 2.59 2.87
CA ARG A 60 -9.65 3.15 2.79
C ARG A 60 -9.18 3.33 1.34
N THR A 61 -9.50 2.37 0.46
CA THR A 61 -9.09 2.39 -0.95
C THR A 61 -9.78 3.51 -1.72
N HIS A 62 -11.03 3.81 -1.37
CA HIS A 62 -11.86 4.81 -2.05
C HIS A 62 -12.01 6.12 -1.25
N HIS A 63 -11.23 6.30 -0.18
CA HIS A 63 -11.31 7.49 0.65
C HIS A 63 -11.00 8.75 -0.18
N PRO A 64 -11.77 9.86 -0.04
CA PRO A 64 -11.53 11.09 -0.80
C PRO A 64 -10.13 11.66 -0.59
N ASP A 65 -9.59 11.54 0.63
CA ASP A 65 -8.25 12.04 0.97
C ASP A 65 -7.11 11.05 0.65
N ARG A 66 -7.38 9.98 -0.11
CA ARG A 66 -6.33 9.02 -0.49
C ARG A 66 -5.27 9.70 -1.34
N LEU A 67 -4.01 9.55 -0.95
CA LEU A 67 -2.86 9.95 -1.77
C LEU A 67 -2.86 9.16 -3.08
N THR A 68 -3.03 9.87 -4.19
CA THR A 68 -3.16 9.29 -5.55
C THR A 68 -2.07 9.75 -6.51
N ARG A 69 -1.25 10.72 -6.10
CA ARG A 69 -0.13 11.28 -6.86
C ARG A 69 1.03 11.65 -5.94
N PRO A 70 2.26 11.69 -6.45
CA PRO A 70 3.41 12.23 -5.72
C PRO A 70 3.18 13.67 -5.30
N MET A 71 3.73 14.03 -4.13
CA MET A 71 3.59 15.37 -3.53
C MET A 71 4.96 15.86 -3.07
N ARG A 72 5.33 17.09 -3.43
CA ARG A 72 6.55 17.78 -2.98
C ARG A 72 6.21 18.74 -1.85
N ARG A 73 7.00 18.72 -0.78
CA ARG A 73 6.88 19.71 0.31
C ARG A 73 7.45 21.04 -0.15
N ILE A 74 6.68 22.12 -0.03
CA ILE A 74 7.08 23.48 -0.43
C ILE A 74 7.26 24.43 0.76
N GLY A 75 6.80 24.04 1.95
CA GLY A 75 6.95 24.81 3.18
C GLY A 75 7.86 24.15 4.22
N GLU A 76 7.91 24.75 5.40
CA GLU A 76 8.65 24.24 6.55
C GLU A 76 8.16 22.83 6.96
N LYS A 77 9.06 22.03 7.54
CA LYS A 77 8.68 20.69 7.99
C LYS A 77 7.61 20.80 9.09
N GLY A 78 6.43 20.20 8.84
CA GLY A 78 5.29 20.24 9.75
C GLY A 78 4.19 21.23 9.35
N SER A 79 4.42 22.09 8.35
CA SER A 79 3.42 23.02 7.81
C SER A 79 2.25 22.35 7.08
N ALA A 80 2.45 21.12 6.60
CA ALA A 80 1.56 20.43 5.66
C ALA A 80 1.41 21.13 4.29
N ASP A 81 2.36 21.98 3.92
CA ASP A 81 2.37 22.64 2.60
C ASP A 81 3.01 21.74 1.54
N PHE A 82 2.17 21.20 0.66
CA PHE A 82 2.58 20.32 -0.44
C PHE A 82 1.97 20.72 -1.77
N GLU A 83 2.75 20.55 -2.84
CA GLU A 83 2.27 20.66 -4.21
C GLU A 83 2.36 19.30 -4.92
N PRO A 84 1.45 18.97 -5.85
CA PRO A 84 1.56 17.76 -6.65
C PRO A 84 2.69 17.84 -7.67
N ILE A 85 3.42 16.74 -7.88
CA ILE A 85 4.46 16.61 -8.91
C ILE A 85 4.29 15.32 -9.71
N THR A 86 5.00 15.20 -10.84
CA THR A 86 4.98 13.98 -11.65
C THR A 86 5.78 12.85 -10.98
N TRP A 87 5.59 11.61 -11.43
CA TRP A 87 6.41 10.49 -10.97
C TRP A 87 7.87 10.64 -11.39
N ASP A 88 8.13 11.12 -12.61
CA ASP A 88 9.49 11.32 -13.11
C ASP A 88 10.22 12.38 -12.25
N ASP A 89 9.59 13.53 -12.01
CA ASP A 89 10.16 14.58 -11.15
C ASP A 89 10.42 14.07 -9.72
N ALA A 90 9.47 13.30 -9.16
CA ALA A 90 9.60 12.77 -7.80
C ALA A 90 10.78 11.80 -7.67
N LEU A 91 10.94 10.91 -8.65
CA LEU A 91 12.01 9.92 -8.67
C LEU A 91 13.37 10.59 -8.92
N ASP A 92 13.44 11.54 -9.85
CA ASP A 92 14.65 12.30 -10.14
C ASP A 92 15.12 13.11 -8.93
N GLU A 93 14.21 13.76 -8.20
CA GLU A 93 14.57 14.50 -6.99
C GLU A 93 15.16 13.60 -5.90
N VAL A 94 14.53 12.46 -5.65
CA VAL A 94 15.01 11.50 -4.65
C VAL A 94 16.36 10.92 -5.07
N ALA A 95 16.51 10.49 -6.32
CA ALA A 95 17.77 9.93 -6.84
C ALA A 95 18.91 10.95 -6.77
N ASN A 96 18.67 12.18 -7.22
CA ASN A 96 19.66 13.25 -7.16
C ASN A 96 20.05 13.60 -5.72
N ALA A 97 19.11 13.58 -4.77
CA ALA A 97 19.41 13.80 -3.36
C ALA A 97 20.29 12.70 -2.77
N PHE A 98 20.03 11.44 -3.11
CA PHE A 98 20.88 10.31 -2.72
C PHE A 98 22.30 10.44 -3.28
N LEU A 99 22.44 10.71 -4.59
CA LEU A 99 23.76 10.90 -5.22
C LEU A 99 24.57 12.00 -4.53
N LYS A 100 23.97 13.18 -4.34
CA LYS A 100 24.63 14.32 -3.66
C LYS A 100 25.04 13.98 -2.23
N ALA A 101 24.19 13.26 -1.49
CA ALA A 101 24.51 12.85 -0.13
C ALA A 101 25.67 11.84 -0.12
N SER A 102 25.66 10.85 -1.02
CA SER A 102 26.71 9.85 -1.14
C SER A 102 28.05 10.44 -1.57
N GLU A 103 28.06 11.35 -2.55
CA GLU A 103 29.27 12.06 -2.99
C GLU A 103 29.90 12.88 -1.85
N ARG A 104 29.07 13.52 -1.03
CA ARG A 104 29.55 14.41 0.04
C ARG A 104 29.93 13.69 1.32
N HIS A 105 29.24 12.61 1.66
CA HIS A 105 29.28 11.99 3.00
C HIS A 105 29.56 10.48 2.98
N GLY A 106 29.72 9.87 1.81
CA GLY A 106 29.81 8.42 1.65
C GLY A 106 28.44 7.76 1.48
N SER A 107 28.42 6.56 0.88
CA SER A 107 27.19 5.81 0.60
C SER A 107 26.36 5.50 1.84
N GLU A 108 27.03 5.36 2.99
CA GLU A 108 26.49 5.06 4.30
C GLU A 108 25.62 6.20 4.86
N ALA A 109 25.68 7.39 4.27
CA ALA A 109 24.78 8.50 4.60
C ALA A 109 23.34 8.25 4.12
N VAL A 110 23.12 7.30 3.21
CA VAL A 110 21.79 6.88 2.75
C VAL A 110 21.39 5.63 3.53
N TRP A 111 20.51 5.80 4.50
CA TRP A 111 20.01 4.69 5.32
C TRP A 111 18.65 4.19 4.82
N PRO A 112 18.56 2.99 4.20
CA PRO A 112 17.29 2.41 3.81
C PRO A 112 16.54 1.93 5.06
N TYR A 113 15.58 2.74 5.53
CA TYR A 113 14.69 2.38 6.63
C TYR A 113 13.32 1.96 6.09
N TYR A 114 12.90 0.75 6.44
CA TYR A 114 11.55 0.26 6.20
C TYR A 114 11.09 -0.50 7.45
N TYR A 115 9.93 -0.16 7.99
CA TYR A 115 9.33 -0.85 9.13
C TYR A 115 7.82 -0.58 9.19
N ALA A 116 7.03 -1.59 9.54
CA ALA A 116 5.63 -1.51 9.98
C ALA A 116 4.59 -0.79 9.08
N GLY A 117 4.70 -0.87 7.75
CA GLY A 117 3.69 -0.31 6.82
C GLY A 117 2.75 -1.36 6.20
N THR A 118 3.32 -2.25 5.40
CA THR A 118 2.63 -3.38 4.76
C THR A 118 3.55 -4.59 4.91
N MET A 119 3.45 -5.25 6.06
CA MET A 119 4.31 -6.36 6.48
C MET A 119 3.55 -7.69 6.53
N GLY A 120 2.51 -7.82 5.70
CA GLY A 120 1.87 -9.10 5.45
C GLY A 120 2.91 -10.11 4.94
N LEU A 121 2.59 -11.40 5.08
CA LEU A 121 3.51 -12.51 4.77
C LEU A 121 4.16 -12.39 3.38
N LEU A 122 3.45 -11.85 2.39
CA LEU A 122 3.95 -11.70 1.02
C LEU A 122 4.89 -10.50 0.85
N GLN A 123 4.65 -9.40 1.58
CA GLN A 123 5.34 -8.13 1.37
C GLN A 123 6.53 -7.91 2.32
N ARG A 124 6.51 -8.57 3.49
CA ARG A 124 7.49 -8.36 4.58
C ARG A 124 8.94 -8.37 4.12
N ASP A 125 9.31 -9.34 3.29
CA ASP A 125 10.68 -9.55 2.86
C ASP A 125 10.95 -9.00 1.44
N GLY A 126 9.97 -8.33 0.81
CA GLY A 126 10.05 -7.85 -0.57
C GLY A 126 11.23 -6.90 -0.81
N VAL A 127 11.50 -6.02 0.14
CA VAL A 127 12.61 -5.05 0.09
C VAL A 127 13.99 -5.70 0.28
N ASN A 128 14.06 -6.91 0.83
CA ASN A 128 15.30 -7.67 0.94
C ASN A 128 15.61 -8.50 -0.32
N ARG A 129 14.69 -8.55 -1.30
CA ARG A 129 14.88 -9.34 -2.53
C ARG A 129 15.92 -8.78 -3.49
N LEU A 130 16.39 -7.56 -3.25
CA LEU A 130 17.39 -6.87 -4.07
C LEU A 130 18.80 -6.90 -3.43
N ARG A 131 18.99 -7.76 -2.41
CA ARG A 131 20.30 -8.05 -1.82
C ARG A 131 20.95 -9.25 -2.47
#